data_AF-C4KYX2-F1
#
_entry.id   AF-C4KYX2-F1
#
_cell.length_a   1.000
_cell.length_b   1.000
_cell.length_c   1.000
_cell.angle_alpha   90.00
_cell.angle_beta   90.00
_cell.angle_gamma   90.00
#
_symmetry.space_group_name_H-M   'P 1'
#
loop_
_entity.id
_entity.type
_entity.pdbx_description
1 polymer ?
#
loop_
_entity_poly.entity_id
_entity_poly.type
_entity_poly.pdbx_seq_one_letter_code
_entity_poly.pdbx_strand_id
1 'polypeptide(L)'
;MNKSLIDFVYELLQETGEQPVSFDEIREKIKQNYTFASEEEELEKIAQLYTDLNIDGLFVNLGANRWALRVWYPFDKSDEDLVIEARQRGELDEFEEEFEEADEGIVDIEDDLDVFAKVEDYDSSEFDDEDEEEKVEGLDDFKDDDLDDDLDLEDEDDL
;
A
#
# COMPACT_ATOMS: atom_id res chain seq x y z
N MET A 1 -18.45 -0.77 11.26
CA MET A 1 -17.83 -0.56 9.95
C MET A 1 -16.61 -1.45 9.93
N ASN A 2 -16.50 -2.40 8.98
CA ASN A 2 -15.22 -3.09 8.78
C ASN A 2 -14.30 -2.09 8.12
N LYS A 3 -13.21 -1.69 8.80
CA LYS A 3 -12.19 -0.82 8.21
C LYS A 3 -11.42 -1.58 7.14
N SER A 4 -11.10 -0.91 6.04
CA SER A 4 -10.17 -1.46 5.05
C SER A 4 -8.78 -1.63 5.66
N LEU A 5 -7.91 -2.42 5.02
CA LEU A 5 -6.53 -2.56 5.49
C LEU A 5 -5.77 -1.23 5.37
N ILE A 6 -6.00 -0.47 4.30
CA ILE A 6 -5.34 0.84 4.11
C ILE A 6 -5.75 1.85 5.20
N ASP A 7 -7.04 1.87 5.60
CA ASP A 7 -7.51 2.71 6.71
C ASP A 7 -6.84 2.31 8.03
N PHE A 8 -6.65 1.01 8.27
CA PHE A 8 -5.96 0.52 9.46
C PHE A 8 -4.48 0.92 9.46
N VAL A 9 -3.80 0.82 8.32
CA VAL A 9 -2.40 1.26 8.22
C VAL A 9 -2.29 2.76 8.44
N TYR A 10 -3.22 3.57 7.92
CA TYR A 10 -3.26 5.00 8.18
C TYR A 10 -3.32 5.30 9.68
N GLU A 11 -4.18 4.62 10.43
CA GLU A 11 -4.28 4.79 11.88
C GLU A 11 -3.05 4.31 12.63
N LEU A 12 -2.52 3.14 12.24
CA LEU A 12 -1.29 2.60 12.81
C LEU A 12 -0.14 3.61 12.69
N LEU A 13 0.03 4.21 11.50
CA LEU A 13 1.09 5.20 11.26
C LEU A 13 0.80 6.56 11.92
N GLN A 14 -0.48 6.90 12.11
CA GLN A 14 -0.86 8.09 12.87
C GLN A 14 -0.51 7.94 14.35
N GLU A 15 -0.60 6.73 14.91
CA GLU A 15 -0.19 6.42 16.29
C GLU A 15 1.33 6.42 16.47
N THR A 16 2.10 5.96 15.47
CA THR A 16 3.57 5.98 15.52
C THR A 16 4.18 7.35 15.23
N GLY A 17 3.44 8.22 14.54
CA GLY A 17 3.86 9.59 14.23
C GLY A 17 4.90 9.64 13.11
N GLU A 18 5.99 10.38 13.33
CA GLU A 18 7.08 10.54 12.35
C GLU A 18 8.01 9.31 12.28
N GLN A 19 7.83 8.32 13.16
CA GLN A 19 8.66 7.12 13.17
C GLN A 19 8.22 6.15 12.06
N PRO A 20 9.11 5.81 11.12
CA PRO A 20 8.75 4.94 10.01
C PRO A 20 8.69 3.47 10.42
N VAL A 21 7.63 2.79 9.99
CA VAL A 21 7.32 1.40 10.38
C VAL A 21 7.63 0.47 9.22
N SER A 22 8.30 -0.65 9.48
CA SER A 22 8.56 -1.64 8.42
C SER A 22 7.27 -2.28 7.92
N PHE A 23 7.24 -2.66 6.65
CA PHE A 23 6.08 -3.38 6.10
C PHE A 23 5.83 -4.72 6.82
N ASP A 24 6.86 -5.39 7.31
CA ASP A 24 6.71 -6.61 8.10
C ASP A 24 6.00 -6.34 9.43
N GLU A 25 6.37 -5.28 10.15
CA GLU A 25 5.65 -4.85 11.36
C GLU A 25 4.18 -4.50 11.05
N ILE A 26 3.93 -3.81 9.92
CA ILE A 26 2.57 -3.52 9.46
C ILE A 26 1.79 -4.82 9.23
N ARG A 27 2.39 -5.79 8.52
CA ARG A 27 1.79 -7.11 8.26
C ARG A 27 1.51 -7.86 9.56
N GLU A 28 2.43 -7.86 10.52
CA GLU A 28 2.21 -8.47 11.83
C GLU A 28 1.06 -7.82 12.59
N LYS A 29 0.97 -6.48 12.58
CA LYS A 29 -0.15 -5.75 13.18
C LYS A 29 -1.47 -6.08 12.53
N ILE A 30 -1.50 -6.24 11.20
CA ILE A 30 -2.69 -6.68 10.47
C ILE A 30 -3.09 -8.08 10.92
N LYS A 31 -2.16 -9.05 10.95
CA LYS A 31 -2.42 -10.43 11.42
C LYS A 31 -2.97 -10.51 12.84
N GLN A 32 -2.58 -9.58 13.71
CA GLN A 32 -3.06 -9.52 15.09
C GLN A 32 -4.47 -8.95 15.22
N ASN A 33 -4.91 -8.10 14.28
CA ASN A 33 -6.18 -7.37 14.36
C ASN A 33 -7.25 -7.85 13.37
N TYR A 34 -6.83 -8.54 12.30
CA TYR A 34 -7.70 -9.07 11.26
C TYR A 34 -7.68 -10.60 11.28
N THR A 35 -8.81 -11.19 10.91
CA THR A 35 -8.93 -12.65 10.72
C THR A 35 -9.20 -12.90 9.24
N PHE A 36 -8.36 -13.74 8.63
CA PHE A 36 -8.49 -14.19 7.25
C PHE A 36 -9.08 -15.60 7.23
N ALA A 37 -9.80 -15.96 6.16
CA ALA A 37 -10.36 -17.28 5.98
C ALA A 37 -9.29 -18.33 5.61
N SER A 38 -8.21 -17.90 4.94
CA SER A 38 -7.08 -18.74 4.56
C SER A 38 -5.77 -17.94 4.49
N GLU A 39 -4.64 -18.65 4.45
CA GLU A 39 -3.32 -18.03 4.20
C GLU A 39 -3.24 -17.43 2.78
N GLU A 40 -3.93 -18.03 1.81
CA GLU A 40 -4.01 -17.50 0.44
C GLU A 40 -4.75 -16.16 0.39
N GLU A 41 -5.89 -16.04 1.10
CA GLU A 41 -6.60 -14.77 1.21
C GLU A 41 -5.75 -13.72 1.92
N GLU A 42 -5.04 -14.08 3.00
CA GLU A 42 -4.11 -13.18 3.67
C GLU A 42 -3.08 -12.63 2.66
N LEU A 43 -2.42 -13.51 1.91
CA LEU A 43 -1.40 -13.12 0.94
C LEU A 43 -1.96 -12.20 -0.14
N GLU A 44 -3.14 -12.51 -0.68
CA GLU A 44 -3.81 -11.67 -1.69
C GLU A 44 -4.12 -10.28 -1.14
N LYS A 45 -4.68 -10.20 0.07
CA LYS A 45 -5.02 -8.91 0.72
C LYS A 45 -3.79 -8.09 1.08
N ILE A 46 -2.71 -8.74 1.54
CA ILE A 46 -1.44 -8.07 1.84
C ILE A 46 -0.74 -7.59 0.55
N ALA A 47 -0.80 -8.37 -0.54
CA ALA A 47 -0.28 -7.95 -1.84
C ALA A 47 -1.04 -6.74 -2.41
N GLN A 48 -2.37 -6.74 -2.31
CA GLN A 48 -3.19 -5.59 -2.68
C GLN A 48 -2.85 -4.37 -1.82
N LEU A 49 -2.71 -4.54 -0.51
CA LEU A 49 -2.31 -3.45 0.39
C LEU A 49 -0.97 -2.81 -0.03
N TYR A 50 0.02 -3.62 -0.42
CA TYR A 50 1.29 -3.08 -0.90
C TYR A 50 1.11 -2.22 -2.15
N THR A 51 0.22 -2.64 -3.05
CA THR A 51 -0.14 -1.85 -4.24
C THR A 51 -0.84 -0.55 -3.83
N ASP A 52 -1.80 -0.61 -2.92
CA ASP A 52 -2.54 0.55 -2.42
C ASP A 52 -1.59 1.57 -1.75
N LEU A 53 -0.66 1.12 -0.91
CA LEU A 53 0.34 1.98 -0.27
C LEU A 53 1.20 2.76 -1.28
N ASN A 54 1.56 2.15 -2.40
CA ASN A 54 2.36 2.79 -3.44
C ASN A 54 1.56 3.75 -4.33
N ILE A 55 0.23 3.62 -4.40
CA ILE A 55 -0.62 4.40 -5.31
C ILE A 55 -1.36 5.54 -4.58
N ASP A 56 -1.76 5.34 -3.33
CA ASP A 56 -2.66 6.23 -2.59
C ASP A 56 -2.07 7.64 -2.33
N GLY A 57 -0.75 7.75 -2.19
CA GLY A 57 -0.04 9.03 -2.04
C GLY A 57 -0.14 9.69 -0.66
N LEU A 58 -0.96 9.16 0.26
CA LEU A 58 -0.90 9.53 1.68
C LEU A 58 0.27 8.89 2.42
N PHE A 59 0.87 7.87 1.83
CA PHE A 59 1.98 7.11 2.39
C PHE A 59 3.26 7.45 1.63
N VAL A 60 4.38 7.40 2.33
CA VAL A 60 5.71 7.55 1.75
C VAL A 60 6.59 6.40 2.20
N ASN A 61 7.35 5.84 1.27
CA ASN A 61 8.38 4.86 1.56
C ASN A 61 9.71 5.59 1.80
N LEU A 62 10.29 5.44 2.99
CA LEU A 62 11.54 6.11 3.36
C LEU A 62 12.78 5.26 3.09
N GLY A 63 12.63 4.17 2.33
CA GLY A 63 13.68 3.17 2.09
C GLY A 63 13.54 1.99 3.04
N ALA A 64 14.30 0.92 2.77
CA ALA A 64 14.28 -0.31 3.57
C ALA A 64 12.87 -0.91 3.78
N ASN A 65 11.96 -0.67 2.84
CA ASN A 65 10.54 -1.02 2.96
C ASN A 65 9.86 -0.50 4.24
N ARG A 66 10.25 0.70 4.69
CA ARG A 66 9.62 1.40 5.80
C ARG A 66 8.68 2.49 5.32
N TRP A 67 7.55 2.60 5.99
CA TRP A 67 6.40 3.41 5.60
C TRP A 67 6.07 4.43 6.68
N ALA A 68 5.73 5.64 6.26
CA ALA A 68 5.25 6.71 7.11
C ALA A 68 4.15 7.52 6.39
N LEU A 69 3.47 8.41 7.11
CA LEU A 69 2.48 9.30 6.49
C LEU A 69 3.16 10.48 5.80
N ARG A 70 2.78 10.75 4.55
CA ARG A 70 3.29 11.86 3.72
C ARG A 70 3.10 13.23 4.38
N VAL A 71 2.07 13.39 5.22
CA VAL A 71 1.73 14.63 5.93
C VAL A 71 2.82 15.08 6.92
N TRP A 72 3.64 14.16 7.41
CA TRP A 72 4.75 14.47 8.31
C TRP A 72 5.97 15.07 7.60
N TYR A 73 6.01 14.98 6.27
CA TYR A 73 7.17 15.38 5.49
C TYR A 73 6.85 16.60 4.60
N PRO A 74 7.84 17.47 4.32
CA PRO A 74 7.64 18.64 3.47
C PRO A 74 7.10 18.27 2.08
N PHE A 75 6.09 18.99 1.59
CA PHE A 75 5.46 18.70 0.29
C PHE A 75 6.41 18.92 -0.90
N ASP A 76 7.41 19.78 -0.74
CA ASP A 76 8.40 20.13 -1.78
C ASP A 76 9.50 19.07 -1.97
N LYS A 77 9.61 18.10 -1.06
CA LYS A 77 10.59 17.01 -1.18
C LYS A 77 10.02 15.83 -1.95
N SER A 78 10.84 15.28 -2.83
CA SER A 78 10.55 14.01 -3.50
C SER A 78 10.74 12.84 -2.53
N ASP A 79 10.13 11.70 -2.83
CA ASP A 79 10.32 10.47 -2.06
C ASP A 79 11.80 10.06 -2.04
N GLU A 80 12.53 10.24 -3.15
CA GLU A 80 13.98 9.99 -3.23
C GLU A 80 14.78 10.87 -2.24
N ASP A 81 14.44 12.17 -2.15
CA ASP A 81 15.08 13.08 -1.19
C ASP A 81 14.80 12.64 0.25
N LEU A 82 13.58 12.20 0.52
CA LEU A 82 13.16 11.73 1.85
C LEU A 82 13.89 10.45 2.25
N VAL A 83 14.10 9.51 1.33
CA VAL A 83 14.92 8.31 1.54
C VAL A 83 16.36 8.68 1.89
N ILE A 84 16.95 9.63 1.15
CA ILE A 84 18.33 10.10 1.41
C ILE A 84 18.42 10.73 2.81
N GLU A 85 17.43 11.54 3.19
CA GLU A 85 17.41 12.18 4.52
C GLU A 85 17.21 11.17 5.65
N ALA A 86 16.32 10.19 5.49
CA ALA A 86 16.11 9.13 6.47
C ALA A 86 17.41 8.36 6.73
N ARG A 87 18.14 8.01 5.66
CA ARG A 87 19.48 7.41 5.76
C ARG A 87 20.47 8.33 6.48
N GLN A 88 20.50 9.62 6.16
CA GLN A 88 21.42 10.57 6.81
C GLN A 88 21.12 10.81 8.30
N ARG A 89 19.85 10.65 8.72
CA ARG A 89 19.43 10.75 10.12
C ARG A 89 19.68 9.46 10.92
N GLY A 90 20.07 8.39 10.26
CA GLY A 90 20.25 7.08 10.88
C GLY A 90 18.92 6.38 11.22
N GLU A 91 17.80 6.82 10.63
CA GLU A 91 16.48 6.18 10.80
C GLU A 91 16.44 4.78 10.15
N LEU A 92 17.44 4.45 9.33
CA LEU A 92 17.61 3.17 8.65
C LEU A 92 18.80 2.36 9.17
N ASP A 93 19.63 2.89 10.07
CA ASP A 93 20.93 2.29 10.44
C ASP A 93 20.77 0.89 11.06
N GLU A 94 19.86 0.73 12.02
CA GLU A 94 19.60 -0.57 12.68
C GLU A 94 19.15 -1.65 11.67
N PHE A 95 18.53 -1.25 10.56
CA PHE A 95 18.05 -2.16 9.53
C PHE A 95 19.11 -2.48 8.48
N GLU A 96 19.94 -1.50 8.09
CA GLU A 96 21.04 -1.75 7.17
C GLU A 96 22.03 -2.77 7.78
N GLU A 97 22.25 -2.73 9.09
CA GLU A 97 23.03 -3.74 9.81
C GLU A 97 22.35 -5.14 9.81
N GLU A 98 21.03 -5.22 10.01
CA GLU A 98 20.28 -6.49 9.95
C GLU A 98 20.37 -7.15 8.57
N PHE A 99 20.29 -6.35 7.50
CA PHE A 99 20.40 -6.85 6.13
C PHE A 99 21.81 -7.37 5.81
N GLU A 100 22.85 -6.69 6.31
CA GLU A 100 24.24 -7.15 6.18
C GLU A 100 24.48 -8.47 6.95
N GLU A 101 23.91 -8.64 8.15
CA GLU A 101 24.01 -9.90 8.91
C GLU A 101 23.23 -11.04 8.24
N ALA A 102 22.08 -10.74 7.62
CA ALA A 102 21.28 -11.73 6.89
C ALA A 102 21.98 -12.26 5.62
N ASP A 103 22.69 -11.39 4.87
CA ASP A 103 23.43 -11.76 3.65
C ASP A 103 24.57 -12.76 3.95
N GLU A 104 25.22 -12.64 5.11
CA GLU A 104 26.25 -13.59 5.56
C GLU A 104 25.69 -15.01 5.86
N GLY A 105 24.37 -15.15 5.96
CA GLY A 105 23.66 -16.40 6.25
C GLY A 105 22.91 -17.04 5.07
N ILE A 106 22.90 -16.43 3.88
CA ILE A 106 22.21 -16.97 2.71
C ILE A 106 22.94 -18.22 2.22
N VAL A 107 22.37 -19.39 2.50
CA VAL A 107 22.75 -20.67 1.88
C VAL A 107 22.24 -20.65 0.44
N ASP A 108 23.12 -20.96 -0.51
CA ASP A 108 22.84 -21.05 -1.94
C ASP A 108 21.52 -21.81 -2.22
N ILE A 109 20.47 -21.07 -2.61
CA ILE A 109 19.10 -21.58 -2.83
C ILE A 109 19.00 -22.28 -4.20
N GLU A 110 20.09 -22.35 -4.99
CA GLU A 110 20.10 -23.05 -6.28
C GLU A 110 19.57 -24.51 -6.20
N ASP A 111 19.76 -25.20 -5.08
CA ASP A 111 19.30 -26.58 -4.89
C ASP A 111 17.78 -26.72 -4.60
N ASP A 112 17.11 -25.68 -4.08
CA ASP A 112 15.67 -25.73 -3.72
C ASP A 112 14.73 -25.23 -4.85
N LEU A 113 15.27 -24.54 -5.87
CA LEU A 113 14.51 -24.06 -7.02
C LEU A 113 14.08 -25.18 -7.98
N ASP A 114 14.73 -26.36 -7.94
CA ASP A 114 14.38 -27.52 -8.79
C ASP A 114 13.05 -28.20 -8.37
N VAL A 115 12.47 -27.80 -7.23
CA VAL A 115 11.15 -28.26 -6.76
C VAL A 115 10.01 -27.43 -7.38
N PHE A 116 10.21 -26.12 -7.56
CA PHE A 116 9.20 -25.23 -8.16
C PHE A 116 9.13 -25.38 -9.69
N ALA A 117 10.23 -25.74 -10.35
CA ALA A 117 10.28 -25.93 -11.80
C ALA A 117 9.51 -27.17 -12.33
N LYS A 118 8.99 -28.05 -11.45
CA LYS A 118 8.25 -29.27 -11.83
C LYS A 118 6.74 -29.09 -11.93
N VAL A 119 6.21 -27.87 -11.79
CA VAL A 119 4.81 -27.57 -12.14
C VAL A 119 4.74 -27.27 -13.65
N GLU A 120 5.03 -28.28 -14.47
CA GLU A 120 4.64 -28.27 -15.89
C GLU A 120 3.20 -28.77 -16.02
N ASP A 121 2.45 -28.06 -16.87
CA ASP A 121 1.14 -28.38 -17.46
C ASP A 121 -0.11 -27.76 -16.80
N TYR A 122 -0.16 -26.42 -16.79
CA TYR A 122 -1.44 -25.72 -16.88
C TYR A 122 -1.84 -25.64 -18.36
N ASP A 123 -2.60 -26.64 -18.81
CA ASP A 123 -3.22 -26.70 -20.13
C ASP A 123 -4.12 -25.46 -20.35
N SER A 124 -3.60 -24.49 -21.10
CA SER A 124 -4.24 -23.20 -21.39
C SER A 124 -5.18 -23.28 -22.60
N SER A 125 -5.95 -24.36 -22.78
CA SER A 125 -6.70 -24.58 -24.03
C SER A 125 -8.23 -24.77 -23.94
N GLU A 126 -8.90 -24.41 -22.85
CA GLU A 126 -10.37 -24.27 -22.83
C GLU A 126 -10.84 -22.93 -22.23
N PHE A 127 -10.63 -21.85 -22.98
CA PHE A 127 -11.54 -20.70 -22.95
C PHE A 127 -12.58 -20.93 -24.05
N ASP A 128 -13.72 -21.50 -23.66
CA ASP A 128 -14.92 -21.57 -24.50
C ASP A 128 -15.59 -20.18 -24.47
N ASP A 129 -15.24 -19.34 -25.45
CA ASP A 129 -15.87 -18.04 -25.70
C ASP A 129 -17.27 -18.27 -26.30
N GLU A 130 -18.24 -18.57 -25.44
CA GLU A 130 -19.66 -18.39 -25.74
C GLU A 130 -20.35 -17.73 -24.55
N ASP A 131 -20.25 -16.41 -24.42
CA ASP A 131 -21.29 -15.66 -23.70
C ASP A 131 -21.53 -14.26 -24.29
N GLU A 132 -22.81 -13.91 -24.28
CA GLU A 132 -23.52 -13.07 -25.26
C GLU A 132 -23.22 -11.56 -25.15
N GLU A 133 -23.22 -10.87 -26.31
CA GLU A 133 -23.28 -9.40 -26.39
C GLU A 133 -24.56 -8.85 -25.72
N GLU A 134 -24.48 -8.47 -24.44
CA GLU A 134 -25.52 -7.64 -23.82
C GLU A 134 -25.34 -6.17 -24.25
N LYS A 135 -26.16 -5.75 -25.22
CA LYS A 135 -26.32 -4.35 -25.61
C LYS A 135 -26.72 -3.49 -24.42
N VAL A 136 -25.81 -2.64 -23.95
CA VAL A 136 -26.14 -1.51 -23.08
C VAL A 136 -26.82 -0.39 -23.90
N GLU A 137 -28.16 -0.42 -23.98
CA GLU A 137 -28.95 0.73 -24.43
C GLU A 137 -29.15 1.71 -23.26
N GLY A 138 -28.70 2.96 -23.44
CA GLY A 138 -29.25 4.10 -22.69
C GLY A 138 -28.25 4.96 -21.93
N LEU A 139 -27.41 5.73 -22.64
CA LEU A 139 -27.14 7.10 -22.22
C LEU A 139 -28.45 7.89 -22.32
N ASP A 140 -28.86 8.59 -21.25
CA ASP A 140 -29.47 9.94 -21.25
C ASP A 140 -30.29 10.19 -19.97
N ASP A 141 -29.66 10.66 -18.88
CA ASP A 141 -30.28 11.61 -17.91
C ASP A 141 -29.25 12.20 -16.94
N PHE A 142 -28.16 12.80 -17.45
CA PHE A 142 -27.42 13.79 -16.65
C PHE A 142 -28.13 15.13 -16.83
N LYS A 143 -29.21 15.33 -16.08
CA LYS A 143 -29.76 16.66 -15.85
C LYS A 143 -28.78 17.45 -15.00
N ASP A 144 -28.09 18.35 -15.69
CA ASP A 144 -27.63 19.63 -15.19
C ASP A 144 -28.79 20.28 -14.41
N ASP A 145 -28.68 20.34 -13.09
CA ASP A 145 -29.53 21.18 -12.25
C ASP A 145 -28.61 22.08 -11.43
N ASP A 146 -28.66 23.35 -11.81
CA ASP A 146 -28.01 24.50 -11.21
C ASP A 146 -28.10 24.49 -9.68
N LEU A 147 -26.97 24.35 -9.00
CA LEU A 147 -26.82 24.82 -7.61
C LEU A 147 -25.84 25.99 -7.62
N ASP A 148 -26.33 27.10 -8.14
CA ASP A 148 -25.91 28.45 -7.80
C ASP A 148 -26.69 28.84 -6.53
N ASP A 149 -26.04 28.87 -5.37
CA ASP A 149 -26.54 29.62 -4.21
C ASP A 149 -25.38 29.93 -3.23
N ASP A 150 -24.86 31.15 -3.36
CA ASP A 150 -24.29 32.03 -2.34
C ASP A 150 -23.46 31.38 -1.21
N LEU A 151 -22.13 31.29 -1.44
CA LEU A 151 -21.18 31.39 -0.33
C LEU A 151 -21.03 32.87 0.04
N ASP A 152 -21.92 33.31 0.93
CA ASP A 152 -21.86 34.61 1.60
C ASP A 152 -20.55 34.69 2.41
N LEU A 153 -19.59 35.43 1.87
CA LEU A 153 -18.37 35.81 2.58
C LEU A 153 -18.75 36.91 3.59
N GLU A 154 -19.17 36.51 4.79
CA GLU A 154 -19.17 37.41 5.94
C GLU A 154 -17.70 37.67 6.36
N ASP A 155 -17.09 38.64 5.69
CA ASP A 155 -16.10 39.53 6.28
C ASP A 155 -16.82 40.35 7.38
N GLU A 156 -16.66 39.94 8.65
CA GLU A 156 -16.78 40.86 9.78
C GLU A 156 -15.49 40.81 10.62
N ASP A 157 -14.72 41.89 10.45
CA ASP A 157 -13.73 42.42 11.38
C ASP A 157 -14.19 42.34 12.85
N ASP A 158 -13.30 41.99 13.78
CA ASP A 158 -13.16 42.80 15.00
C ASP A 158 -11.88 42.46 15.84
N LEU A 159 -11.01 43.47 15.92
CA LEU A 159 -10.06 43.85 17.01
C LEU A 159 -8.70 43.16 17.17
#